data_AF-A0A820R3M4-F1
#
_entry.id   AF-A0A820R3M4-F1
#
_cell.length_a   1.000
_cell.length_b   1.000
_cell.length_c   1.000
_cell.angle_alpha   90.00
_cell.angle_beta   90.00
_cell.angle_gamma   90.00
#
_symmetry.space_group_name_H-M   'P 1'
#
loop_
_entity.id
_entity.type
_entity.pdbx_description
1 polymer ?
#
loop_
_entity_poly.entity_id
_entity_poly.type
_entity_poly.pdbx_seq_one_letter_code
_entity_poly.pdbx_strand_id
1 'polypeptide(L)'
;YKHKLFILSDEVYQENIYFTDSKFYSFKKIMMDLGSPYNEMQMASFHSASKGWHGECGSRGGYYELINLSEEVRIQVNKLVSASICSTA
;
A
#
# COMPACT_ATOMS: atom_id res chain seq x y z
N TYR A 1 -0.97 16.03 5.49
CA TYR A 1 -1.92 17.13 5.29
C TYR A 1 -1.20 18.45 5.06
N LYS A 2 -0.49 19.00 6.07
CA LYS A 2 0.21 20.31 6.02
C LYS A 2 1.01 20.58 4.74
N HIS A 3 1.74 19.58 4.25
CA HIS A 3 2.63 19.71 3.09
C HIS A 3 2.06 19.14 1.79
N LYS A 4 0.80 18.66 1.78
CA LYS A 4 0.14 18.07 0.61
C LYS A 4 0.95 16.96 -0.07
N LEU A 5 1.62 16.13 0.73
CA LEU A 5 2.39 14.99 0.24
C LEU A 5 1.47 13.79 0.01
N PHE A 6 1.75 13.06 -1.07
CA PHE A 6 1.21 11.73 -1.33
C PHE A 6 2.02 10.72 -0.52
N ILE A 7 1.34 9.93 0.32
CA ILE A 7 1.96 8.87 1.11
C ILE A 7 2.10 7.58 0.28
N LEU A 8 3.32 7.06 0.20
CA LEU A 8 3.61 5.71 -0.30
C LEU A 8 4.07 4.86 0.90
N SER A 9 3.24 3.95 1.38
CA SER A 9 3.55 3.09 2.52
C SER A 9 3.97 1.70 2.03
N ASP A 10 5.28 1.45 2.04
CA ASP A 10 5.84 0.13 1.76
C ASP A 10 5.73 -0.76 3.02
N GLU A 11 4.73 -1.66 3.02
CA GLU A 11 4.33 -2.48 4.16
C GLU A 11 4.62 -3.97 3.90
N VAL A 12 5.65 -4.29 3.09
CA VAL A 12 6.00 -5.68 2.73
C VAL A 12 6.49 -6.53 3.90
N TYR A 13 7.04 -5.90 4.96
CA TYR A 13 7.52 -6.57 6.16
C TYR A 13 6.53 -6.54 7.33
N GLN A 14 5.23 -6.31 7.06
CA GLN A 14 4.22 -6.15 8.11
C GLN A 14 4.10 -7.35 9.08
N GLU A 15 4.50 -8.55 8.64
CA GLU A 15 4.52 -9.77 9.48
C GLU A 15 5.84 -9.97 10.25
N ASN A 16 6.92 -9.29 9.85
CA ASN A 16 8.27 -9.49 10.38
C ASN A 16 8.55 -8.61 11.61
N ILE A 17 7.79 -8.81 12.69
CA ILE A 17 7.92 -8.06 13.94
C ILE A 17 8.45 -8.98 15.03
N TYR A 18 9.63 -8.69 15.54
CA TYR A 18 10.33 -9.57 16.49
C TYR A 18 10.32 -9.06 17.94
N PHE A 19 10.07 -7.76 18.13
CA PHE A 19 10.00 -7.16 19.47
C PHE A 19 8.60 -7.38 20.07
N THR A 20 8.53 -7.96 21.26
CA THR A 20 7.26 -8.28 21.95
C THR A 20 6.41 -7.05 22.23
N ASP A 21 7.05 -5.90 22.43
CA ASP A 21 6.37 -4.63 22.76
C ASP A 21 6.04 -3.82 21.50
N SER A 22 6.25 -4.37 20.31
CA SER A 22 5.99 -3.72 19.03
C SER A 22 4.86 -4.41 18.29
N LYS A 23 4.03 -3.60 17.62
CA LYS A 23 2.97 -4.08 16.74
C LYS A 23 2.91 -3.23 15.48
N PHE A 24 2.61 -3.86 14.36
CA PHE A 24 2.41 -3.18 13.10
C PHE A 24 1.01 -2.57 13.06
N TYR A 25 0.96 -1.31 12.64
CA TYR A 25 -0.26 -0.61 12.33
C TYR A 25 -0.12 -0.10 10.90
N SER A 26 -1.03 -0.51 10.02
CA SER A 26 -1.00 -0.01 8.64
C SER A 26 -1.25 1.49 8.63
N PHE A 27 -0.59 2.18 7.72
CA PHE A 27 -0.81 3.61 7.48
C PHE A 27 -2.27 3.89 7.18
N LYS A 28 -2.93 2.99 6.42
CA LYS A 28 -4.37 3.06 6.18
C LYS A 28 -5.18 3.12 7.46
N LYS A 29 -4.94 2.20 8.38
CA LYS A 29 -5.70 2.13 9.64
C LYS A 29 -5.54 3.43 10.41
N ILE A 30 -4.30 3.87 10.62
CA ILE A 30 -4.02 5.10 11.39
C ILE A 30 -4.62 6.33 10.69
N MET A 31 -4.47 6.43 9.38
CA MET A 31 -5.04 7.53 8.59
C MET A 31 -6.57 7.61 8.71
N MET A 32 -7.26 6.46 8.71
CA MET A 32 -8.71 6.39 8.89
C MET A 32 -9.13 6.67 10.33
N ASP A 33 -8.43 6.10 11.31
CA ASP A 33 -8.70 6.30 12.75
C ASP A 33 -8.53 7.77 13.16
N LEU A 34 -7.57 8.49 12.56
CA LEU A 34 -7.34 9.93 12.81
C LEU A 34 -8.46 10.83 12.28
N GLY A 35 -9.28 10.35 11.33
CA GLY A 35 -10.37 11.13 10.74
C GLY A 35 -9.91 12.36 9.95
N SER A 36 -10.83 13.30 9.71
CA SER A 36 -10.53 14.51 8.93
C SER A 36 -9.58 15.44 9.70
N PRO A 37 -8.58 16.03 9.02
CA PRO A 37 -8.35 16.05 7.57
C PRO A 37 -7.39 14.97 7.04
N TYR A 38 -7.02 13.98 7.86
CA TYR A 38 -6.03 12.98 7.51
C TYR A 38 -6.59 11.87 6.62
N ASN A 39 -7.81 11.42 6.89
CA ASN A 39 -8.51 10.39 6.12
C ASN A 39 -8.83 10.79 4.67
N GLU A 40 -8.62 12.06 4.29
CA GLU A 40 -8.79 12.60 2.93
C GLU A 40 -7.48 12.64 2.14
N MET A 41 -6.35 12.30 2.76
CA MET A 41 -5.05 12.31 2.09
C MET A 41 -4.91 11.20 1.04
N GLN A 42 -4.16 11.48 -0.02
CA GLN A 42 -3.78 10.48 -1.02
C GLN A 42 -2.75 9.50 -0.45
N MET A 43 -3.01 8.21 -0.63
CA MET A 43 -2.15 7.14 -0.13
C MET A 43 -2.12 5.93 -1.07
N ALA A 44 -0.95 5.30 -1.18
CA ALA A 44 -0.76 3.99 -1.80
C ALA A 44 -0.06 3.08 -0.78
N SER A 45 -0.70 1.98 -0.40
CA SER A 45 -0.07 0.94 0.42
C SER A 45 0.37 -0.23 -0.44
N PHE A 46 1.57 -0.75 -0.19
CA PHE A 46 2.17 -1.86 -0.93
C PHE A 46 2.37 -3.07 -0.04
N HIS A 47 2.05 -4.25 -0.58
CA HIS A 47 2.34 -5.51 0.06
C HIS A 47 2.83 -6.55 -0.96
N SER A 48 3.61 -7.52 -0.50
CA SER A 48 4.20 -8.55 -1.35
C SER A 48 4.19 -9.91 -0.67
N ALA A 49 3.90 -10.95 -1.45
CA ALA A 49 4.04 -12.34 -1.03
C ALA A 49 5.51 -12.80 -0.90
N SER A 50 6.46 -11.96 -1.33
CA SER A 50 7.90 -12.33 -1.34
C SER A 50 8.56 -12.28 0.03
N LYS A 51 7.94 -11.63 1.01
CA LYS A 51 8.47 -11.39 2.36
C LYS A 51 7.54 -12.04 3.39
N GLY A 52 7.81 -11.86 4.68
CA GLY A 52 7.05 -12.55 5.73
C GLY A 52 7.47 -14.01 5.90
N TRP A 53 6.64 -14.76 6.61
CA TRP A 53 6.88 -16.18 6.87
C TRP A 53 6.64 -17.04 5.61
N HIS A 54 5.70 -16.63 4.76
CA HIS A 54 5.35 -17.33 3.51
C HIS A 54 6.50 -17.31 2.49
N GLY A 55 7.18 -16.17 2.31
CA GLY A 55 8.45 -16.09 1.58
C GLY A 55 8.41 -16.57 0.12
N GLU A 56 7.26 -16.45 -0.56
CA GLU A 56 6.99 -16.98 -1.91
C GLU A 56 7.58 -16.10 -3.03
N CYS A 57 8.87 -15.77 -2.92
CA CYS A 57 9.51 -14.81 -3.82
C CYS A 57 9.57 -15.27 -5.30
N GLY A 58 9.44 -16.58 -5.54
CA GLY A 58 9.34 -17.16 -6.89
C GLY A 58 8.05 -16.82 -7.62
N SER A 59 6.94 -16.64 -6.89
CA SER A 59 5.62 -16.32 -7.46
C SER A 59 5.53 -14.86 -7.92
N ARG A 60 6.44 -13.99 -7.44
CA ARG A 60 6.47 -12.55 -7.78
C ARG A 60 5.13 -11.83 -7.54
N GLY A 61 4.35 -12.33 -6.58
CA GLY A 61 3.04 -11.79 -6.21
C GLY A 61 3.12 -10.59 -5.28
N GLY A 62 2.19 -9.67 -5.47
CA GLY A 62 2.00 -8.50 -4.62
C GLY A 62 0.78 -7.69 -5.05
N TYR A 63 0.37 -6.76 -4.21
CA TYR A 63 -0.69 -5.82 -4.53
C TYR A 63 -0.35 -4.45 -4.00
N TYR A 64 -1.06 -3.46 -4.51
CA TYR A 64 -1.12 -2.14 -3.90
C TYR A 64 -2.58 -1.73 -3.71
N GLU A 65 -2.84 -0.87 -2.73
CA GLU A 65 -4.14 -0.26 -2.51
C GLU A 65 -4.01 1.26 -2.65
N LEU A 66 -4.82 1.86 -3.52
CA LEU A 66 -4.86 3.31 -3.75
C LEU A 66 -6.06 3.92 -3.04
N ILE A 67 -5.83 4.97 -2.25
CA ILE A 67 -6.86 5.66 -1.44
C ILE A 67 -6.86 7.15 -1.77
N ASN A 68 -8.05 7.72 -1.94
CA ASN A 68 -8.32 9.13 -2.24
C ASN A 68 -7.59 9.69 -3.46
N LEU A 69 -7.15 8.82 -4.36
CA LEU A 69 -6.46 9.21 -5.58
C LEU A 69 -7.41 9.99 -6.49
N SER A 70 -6.94 11.09 -7.07
CA SER A 70 -7.72 11.84 -8.07
C SER A 70 -8.01 10.96 -9.28
N GLU A 71 -9.20 11.11 -9.86
CA GLU A 71 -9.67 10.30 -10.98
C GLU A 71 -8.71 10.36 -12.19
N GLU A 72 -8.16 11.54 -12.48
CA GLU A 72 -7.18 11.75 -13.56
C GLU A 72 -5.94 10.85 -13.41
N VAL A 73 -5.41 10.74 -12.20
CA VAL A 73 -4.24 9.89 -11.89
C VAL A 73 -4.64 8.43 -11.90
N ARG A 74 -5.84 8.08 -11.39
CA ARG A 74 -6.36 6.71 -11.44
C ARG A 74 -6.48 6.20 -12.88
N ILE A 75 -6.93 7.04 -13.81
CA ILE A 75 -6.97 6.72 -15.25
C ILE A 75 -5.57 6.41 -15.80
N GLN A 76 -4.56 7.21 -15.45
CA GLN A 76 -3.18 6.95 -15.88
C GLN A 76 -2.62 5.65 -15.30
N VAL A 77 -2.91 5.34 -14.03
CA VAL A 77 -2.52 4.08 -13.40
C VAL A 77 -3.17 2.89 -14.12
N ASN A 78 -4.49 2.96 -14.35
CA ASN A 78 -5.21 1.89 -15.06
C ASN A 78 -4.67 1.68 -16.47
N LYS A 79 -4.38 2.77 -17.20
CA LYS A 79 -3.75 2.72 -18.52
C LYS A 79 -2.42 1.98 -18.46
N LEU A 80 -1.56 2.34 -17.49
CA LEU A 80 -0.26 1.69 -17.29
C LEU A 80 -0.41 0.19 -17.00
N VAL A 81 -1.27 -0.18 -16.05
CA VAL A 81 -1.48 -1.59 -15.65
C VAL A 81 -2.08 -2.40 -16.79
N SER A 82 -3.01 -1.84 -17.55
CA SER A 82 -3.65 -2.52 -18.68
C SER A 82 -2.68 -2.85 -19.82
N ALA A 83 -1.59 -2.06 -19.97
CA ALA A 83 -0.55 -2.34 -20.96
C ALA A 83 0.27 -3.60 -20.61
N SER A 84 0.28 -4.02 -19.35
CA SER A 84 0.97 -5.22 -18.88
C SER A 84 0.09 -6.47 -18.83
N ILE A 85 -1.13 -6.41 -19.41
CA ILE A 85 -2.15 -7.48 -19.47
C ILE A 85 -2.67 -7.88 -18.08
N CYS A 86 -1.85 -8.59 -17.30
CA CYS A 86 -2.13 -9.02 -15.94
C CYS A 86 -0.84 -9.46 -15.22
N SER A 87 -0.86 -9.50 -13.89
CA SER A 87 0.20 -10.15 -13.12
C SER A 87 0.20 -11.65 -13.37
N THR A 88 1.38 -12.27 -13.26
CA THR A 88 1.52 -13.72 -13.27
C THR A 88 0.83 -14.31 -12.02
N ALA A 89 0.18 -15.47 -12.19
CA ALA A 89 -0.43 -16.22 -11.09
C ALA A 89 0.62 -17.00 -10.29
#